data_AF-A0A5D3DZ81-F1
#
_entry.id   AF-A0A5D3DZ81-F1
#
_cell.length_a   1.000
_cell.length_b   1.000
_cell.length_c   1.000
_cell.angle_alpha   90.00
_cell.angle_beta   90.00
_cell.angle_gamma   90.00
#
_symmetry.space_group_name_H-M   'P 1'
#
loop_
_entity.id
_entity.type
_entity.pdbx_description
1 polymer ?
#
loop_
_entity_poly.entity_id
_entity_poly.type
_entity_poly.pdbx_seq_one_letter_code
_entity_poly.pdbx_strand_id
1 'polypeptide(L)'
;MGLFFCLTTPLGIAIGIAVTKGYDEDSPKALIVEGILNAASSGILIYMALVDLLAADFMNPRMQSNGKLQLLANVSLILGAALMSLLAIWA
;
A
#
# COMPACT_ATOMS: atom_id res chain seq x y z
N MET A 1 -13.62 -9.22 -15.12
CA MET A 1 -12.88 -8.60 -14.00
C MET A 1 -11.63 -7.84 -14.45
N GLY A 2 -10.73 -8.41 -15.26
CA GLY A 2 -9.42 -7.82 -15.59
C GLY A 2 -9.44 -6.44 -16.29
N LEU A 3 -10.32 -6.23 -17.28
CA LEU A 3 -10.38 -4.95 -17.99
C LEU A 3 -10.79 -3.78 -17.09
N PHE A 4 -11.80 -3.98 -16.24
CA PHE A 4 -12.24 -2.96 -15.28
C PHE A 4 -11.18 -2.64 -14.23
N PHE A 5 -10.42 -3.66 -13.78
CA PHE A 5 -9.31 -3.46 -12.86
C PHE A 5 -8.18 -2.64 -13.50
N CYS A 6 -7.80 -2.96 -14.75
CA CYS A 6 -6.77 -2.22 -15.48
C CYS A 6 -7.20 -0.80 -15.89
N LEU A 7 -8.50 -0.54 -16.05
CA LEU A 7 -9.05 0.78 -16.37
C LEU A 7 -9.22 1.67 -15.13
N THR A 8 -9.45 1.08 -13.96
CA THR A 8 -9.68 1.85 -12.73
C THR A 8 -8.44 2.65 -12.32
N THR A 9 -7.24 2.08 -12.49
CA THR A 9 -5.96 2.75 -12.18
C THR A 9 -5.70 4.01 -13.02
N PRO A 10 -5.72 3.96 -14.38
CA PRO A 10 -5.52 5.15 -15.19
C PRO A 10 -6.66 6.15 -15.05
N LEU A 11 -7.90 5.69 -14.83
CA LEU A 11 -9.04 6.60 -14.57
C LEU A 11 -8.84 7.37 -13.26
N GLY A 12 -8.41 6.70 -12.18
CA GLY A 12 -8.09 7.33 -10.90
C GLY A 12 -6.97 8.36 -11.01
N ILE A 13 -5.89 8.04 -11.75
CA ILE A 13 -4.79 8.98 -12.02
C ILE A 13 -5.29 10.20 -12.81
N ALA A 14 -6.11 9.99 -13.84
CA ALA A 14 -6.65 11.08 -14.66
C ALA A 14 -7.54 12.03 -13.86
N ILE A 15 -8.39 11.49 -12.98
CA ILE A 15 -9.22 12.28 -12.05
C ILE A 15 -8.31 13.04 -11.07
N GLY A 16 -7.28 12.38 -10.53
CA GLY A 16 -6.28 13.01 -9.66
C GLY A 16 -5.66 14.25 -10.30
N ILE A 17 -5.10 14.10 -11.51
CA ILE A 17 -4.48 15.21 -12.28
C ILE A 17 -5.50 16.33 -12.58
N ALA A 18 -6.76 15.97 -12.87
CA ALA A 18 -7.81 16.96 -13.12
C ALA A 18 -8.13 17.80 -11.88
N VAL A 19 -8.12 17.18 -10.69
CA VAL A 19 -8.36 17.87 -9.42
C VAL A 19 -7.16 18.73 -9.01
N THR A 20 -5.93 18.29 -9.26
CA THR A 20 -4.71 19.06 -8.94
C THR A 20 -4.66 20.42 -9.64
N LYS A 21 -5.24 20.54 -10.85
CA LYS A 21 -5.28 21.80 -11.62
C LYS A 21 -6.08 22.93 -10.95
N GLY A 22 -6.95 22.62 -10.00
CA GLY A 22 -7.75 23.61 -9.27
C GLY A 22 -7.40 23.71 -7.78
N TYR A 23 -6.29 23.09 -7.37
CA TYR A 23 -5.87 22.96 -5.97
C TYR A 23 -4.58 23.75 -5.74
N ASP A 24 -4.59 24.67 -4.78
CA ASP A 24 -3.36 25.25 -4.23
C ASP A 24 -2.80 24.28 -3.17
N GLU A 25 -1.63 23.69 -3.46
CA GLU A 25 -0.95 22.70 -2.60
C GLU A 25 -0.61 23.25 -1.20
N ASP A 26 -0.35 24.56 -1.08
CA ASP A 26 -0.02 25.23 0.19
C ASP A 26 -1.25 25.58 1.06
N SER A 27 -2.47 25.27 0.60
CA SER A 27 -3.68 25.59 1.36
C SER A 27 -3.88 24.61 2.53
N PRO A 28 -4.15 25.08 3.76
CA PRO A 28 -4.38 24.19 4.90
C PRO A 28 -5.59 23.25 4.70
N LYS A 29 -6.57 23.62 3.86
CA LYS A 29 -7.68 22.72 3.52
C LYS A 29 -7.22 21.56 2.63
N ALA A 30 -6.25 21.80 1.75
CA ALA A 30 -5.71 20.79 0.86
C ALA A 30 -4.96 19.72 1.65
N LEU A 31 -4.06 20.15 2.54
CA LEU A 31 -3.29 19.26 3.42
C LEU A 31 -4.18 18.41 4.33
N ILE A 32 -5.29 18.96 4.84
CA ILE A 32 -6.25 18.20 5.66
C ILE A 32 -6.94 17.11 4.83
N VAL A 33 -7.41 17.44 3.62
CA VAL A 33 -8.09 16.47 2.74
C VAL A 33 -7.11 15.39 2.29
N GLU A 34 -5.89 15.76 1.90
CA GLU A 34 -4.83 14.83 1.55
C GLU A 34 -4.49 13.92 2.73
N GLY A 35 -4.31 14.47 3.93
CA GLY A 35 -4.03 13.69 5.13
C GLY A 35 -5.12 12.65 5.43
N ILE A 36 -6.40 13.02 5.30
CA ILE A 36 -7.53 12.09 5.51
C ILE A 36 -7.53 11.00 4.45
N LEU A 37 -7.37 11.35 3.17
CA LEU A 37 -7.36 10.39 2.07
C LEU A 37 -6.17 9.44 2.16
N ASN A 38 -4.98 9.95 2.52
CA ASN A 38 -3.78 9.16 2.69
C ASN A 38 -3.90 8.22 3.92
N ALA A 39 -4.46 8.70 5.03
CA ALA A 39 -4.75 7.84 6.19
C ALA A 39 -5.73 6.70 5.86
N ALA A 40 -6.80 7.00 5.12
CA ALA A 40 -7.75 5.99 4.66
C ALA A 40 -7.10 4.96 3.72
N SER A 41 -6.28 5.43 2.76
CA SER A 41 -5.56 4.56 1.83
C SER A 41 -4.55 3.65 2.54
N SER A 42 -3.75 4.22 3.44
CA SER A 42 -2.78 3.48 4.26
C SER A 42 -3.45 2.40 5.11
N GLY A 43 -4.60 2.69 5.72
CA GLY A 43 -5.36 1.71 6.50
C GLY A 43 -5.78 0.49 5.67
N ILE A 44 -6.25 0.70 4.44
CA ILE A 44 -6.63 -0.40 3.52
C ILE A 44 -5.40 -1.22 3.11
N LEU A 45 -4.28 -0.56 2.81
CA LEU A 45 -3.03 -1.24 2.44
C LEU A 45 -2.50 -2.11 3.59
N ILE A 46 -2.55 -1.62 4.83
CA ILE A 46 -2.15 -2.39 6.02
C ILE A 46 -3.07 -3.60 6.20
N TYR A 47 -4.38 -3.44 6.01
CA TYR A 47 -5.33 -4.56 6.09
C TYR A 47 -5.03 -5.62 5.03
N MET A 48 -4.84 -5.24 3.76
CA MET A 48 -4.49 -6.19 2.71
C MET A 48 -3.16 -6.88 2.98
N ALA A 49 -2.15 -6.15 3.46
CA ALA A 49 -0.84 -6.72 3.75
C ALA A 49 -0.90 -7.76 4.89
N LEU A 50 -1.60 -7.45 5.99
CA LEU A 50 -1.65 -8.31 7.17
C LEU A 50 -2.69 -9.44 7.04
N VAL A 51 -3.88 -9.15 6.54
CA VAL A 51 -5.01 -10.08 6.56
C VAL A 51 -5.09 -10.87 5.26
N ASP A 52 -5.00 -10.23 4.10
CA ASP A 52 -5.14 -10.95 2.82
C ASP A 52 -3.83 -11.64 2.39
N LEU A 53 -2.68 -10.99 2.60
CA LEU A 53 -1.38 -11.53 2.19
C LEU A 53 -0.73 -12.37 3.29
N LEU A 54 -0.46 -11.78 4.47
CA LEU A 54 0.30 -12.47 5.51
C LEU A 54 -0.48 -13.65 6.11
N ALA A 55 -1.77 -13.50 6.39
CA ALA A 55 -2.54 -14.61 6.96
C ALA A 55 -2.68 -15.79 5.98
N ALA A 56 -2.83 -15.54 4.68
CA ALA A 56 -2.88 -16.59 3.66
C ALA A 56 -1.55 -17.34 3.53
N ASP A 57 -0.43 -16.61 3.65
CA ASP A 57 0.92 -17.16 3.58
C ASP A 57 1.27 -18.01 4.81
N PHE A 58 0.83 -17.59 6.01
CA PHE A 58 1.02 -18.32 7.26
C PHE A 58 0.07 -19.53 7.45
N MET A 59 -1.12 -19.51 6.85
CA MET A 59 -2.08 -20.63 6.91
C MET A 59 -1.74 -21.74 5.90
N ASN A 60 -0.77 -21.52 5.01
CA ASN A 60 -0.40 -22.50 3.99
C ASN A 60 0.36 -23.70 4.63
N PRO A 61 -0.06 -24.96 4.40
CA PRO A 61 0.56 -26.14 5.03
C PRO A 61 2.05 -26.33 4.67
N ARG A 62 2.55 -25.74 3.57
CA ARG A 62 3.99 -25.74 3.25
C ARG A 62 4.82 -24.81 4.15
N MET A 63 4.23 -23.72 4.63
CA MET A 63 4.89 -22.76 5.51
C MET A 63 4.96 -23.29 6.95
N GLN A 64 3.88 -23.90 7.44
CA GLN A 64 3.83 -24.46 8.81
C GLN A 64 4.76 -25.65 9.02
N SER A 65 5.09 -26.40 7.97
CA SER A 65 6.01 -27.54 8.07
C SER A 65 7.48 -27.13 8.27
N ASN A 66 7.88 -25.91 7.91
CA ASN A 66 9.28 -25.47 7.93
C ASN A 66 9.41 -24.08 8.57
N GLY A 67 9.68 -24.03 9.88
CA GLY A 67 9.92 -22.78 10.61
C GLY A 67 11.07 -21.93 10.03
N LYS A 68 12.02 -22.54 9.30
CA LYS A 68 13.06 -21.80 8.55
C LYS A 68 12.50 -20.97 7.39
N LEU A 69 11.46 -21.46 6.72
CA LEU A 69 10.82 -20.77 5.60
C LEU A 69 9.97 -19.60 6.11
N GLN A 70 9.28 -19.82 7.23
CA GLN A 70 8.51 -18.79 7.93
C GLN A 70 9.40 -17.65 8.44
N LEU A 71 10.59 -17.98 8.96
CA LEU A 71 11.57 -16.98 9.38
C LEU A 71 12.17 -16.23 8.17
N LEU A 72 12.41 -16.92 7.04
CA LEU A 72 12.88 -16.28 5.81
C LEU A 72 11.83 -15.31 5.22
N ALA A 73 10.55 -15.68 5.25
CA ALA A 73 9.44 -14.82 4.82
C ALA A 73 9.29 -13.59 5.72
N ASN A 74 9.44 -13.76 7.03
CA ASN A 74 9.42 -12.63 7.97
C ASN A 74 10.62 -11.69 7.76
N VAL A 75 11.81 -12.25 7.51
CA VAL A 75 13.00 -11.45 7.20
C VAL A 75 12.82 -10.69 5.89
N SER A 76 12.28 -11.32 4.83
CA SER A 76 12.04 -10.62 3.57
C SER A 76 10.99 -9.51 3.70
N LEU A 77 9.97 -9.72 4.54
CA LEU A 77 8.95 -8.71 4.84
C LEU A 77 9.54 -7.50 5.59
N ILE A 78 10.35 -7.74 6.62
CA ILE A 78 11.04 -6.67 7.35
C ILE A 78 12.02 -5.95 6.43
N LEU A 79 12.74 -6.69 5.58
CA LEU A 79 13.69 -6.12 4.63
C LEU A 79 12.97 -5.28 3.57
N GLY A 80 11.82 -5.72 3.07
CA GLY A 80 10.95 -4.95 2.18
C GLY A 80 10.42 -3.66 2.82
N ALA A 81 9.96 -3.74 4.07
CA ALA A 81 9.52 -2.57 4.82
C ALA A 81 10.67 -1.59 5.10
N ALA A 82 11.87 -2.10 5.44
CA ALA A 82 13.06 -1.29 5.65
C ALA A 82 13.50 -0.57 4.36
N LEU A 83 13.46 -1.26 3.21
CA LEU A 83 13.75 -0.65 1.91
C LEU A 83 12.72 0.44 1.55
N MET A 84 11.43 0.22 1.79
CA MET A 84 10.40 1.24 1.56
C MET A 84 10.56 2.44 2.50
N SER A 85 10.91 2.22 3.76
CA SER A 85 11.21 3.31 4.70
C SER A 85 12.45 4.12 4.30
N LEU A 86 13.46 3.48 3.69
CA LEU A 86 14.64 4.17 3.17
C LEU A 86 14.30 5.04 1.95
N LEU A 87 13.40 4.58 1.07
CA LEU A 87 12.92 5.40 -0.05
C LEU A 87 12.12 6.61 0.44
N ALA A 88 11.32 6.45 1.48
CA ALA A 88 10.51 7.53 2.06
C ALA A 88 11.33 8.69 2.63
N ILE A 89 12.63 8.50 2.95
CA ILE A 89 13.50 9.60 3.42
C ILE A 89 13.94 10.52 2.27
N TRP A 90 13.79 10.07 1.03
CA TRP A 90 14.16 10.79 -0.20
C TRP A 90 12.94 11.17 -1.06
N ALA A 91 11.73 10.79 -0.64
CA ALA A 91 10.46 11.17 -1.25
C ALA A 91 9.90 12.41 -0.56
#